data_AF-C5KZC9-F1
#
_entry.id   AF-C5KZC9-F1
#
_cell.length_a   1.000
_cell.length_b   1.000
_cell.length_c   1.000
_cell.angle_alpha   90.00
_cell.angle_beta   90.00
_cell.angle_gamma   90.00
#
_symmetry.space_group_name_H-M   'P 1'
#
loop_
_entity.id
_entity.type
_entity.pdbx_description
1 polymer ?
#
loop_
_entity_poly.entity_id
_entity_poly.type
_entity_poly.pdbx_seq_one_letter_code
_entity_poly.pdbx_strand_id
1 'polypeptide(L)'
;MDHLKAALNRKHPFETGITLPLSLEAAIETQLSLTPDEIIRRRKLTMKAIKKRAVALESATTTSQAPIHSDVAKIAGNLNLDLLEELIDLTDYPDRALVEDLRNGMPVVGHMTVAPGVFAPPRPPTDSDGKEKVISLDELHRRARSARASIINSICEEGFKAEVWEGTLQEVEKGHLEGPLQLTAIESSFENPVIVRRFPVHQSDKTRLCDDYKRSTNLNKFGDVLWAARNPTHPPDPDRCMETSEQGCRRLQFPDLQG
;
A
#
# COMPACT_ATOMS: atom_id res chain seq x y z
N MET A 1 -15.97 29.13 -26.31
CA MET A 1 -16.91 29.84 -25.42
C MET A 1 -17.42 28.96 -24.29
N ASP A 2 -17.68 27.67 -24.52
CA ASP A 2 -18.21 26.79 -23.46
C ASP A 2 -17.24 26.52 -22.30
N HIS A 3 -15.94 26.43 -22.57
CA HIS A 3 -14.92 26.30 -21.53
C HIS A 3 -14.81 27.54 -20.61
N LEU A 4 -15.10 28.75 -21.13
CA LEU A 4 -15.11 29.99 -20.34
C LEU A 4 -16.35 30.06 -19.44
N LYS A 5 -17.53 29.67 -19.95
CA LYS A 5 -18.75 29.53 -19.14
C LYS A 5 -18.60 28.45 -18.07
N ALA A 6 -17.96 27.33 -18.40
CA ALA A 6 -17.65 26.27 -17.44
C ALA A 6 -16.65 26.73 -16.36
N ALA A 7 -15.67 27.56 -16.72
CA ALA A 7 -14.72 28.13 -15.76
C ALA A 7 -15.38 29.13 -14.81
N LEU A 8 -16.27 29.99 -15.32
CA LEU A 8 -17.02 30.98 -14.52
C LEU A 8 -18.00 30.33 -13.53
N ASN A 9 -18.53 29.15 -13.86
CA ASN A 9 -19.48 28.42 -13.01
C ASN A 9 -18.81 27.42 -12.05
N ARG A 10 -17.49 27.21 -12.14
CA ARG A 10 -16.76 26.35 -11.20
C ARG A 10 -16.44 27.15 -9.94
N LYS A 11 -17.01 26.72 -8.81
CA LYS A 11 -16.60 27.22 -7.49
C LYS A 11 -15.12 26.95 -7.28
N HIS A 12 -14.41 27.94 -6.73
CA HIS A 12 -12.99 27.76 -6.44
C HIS A 12 -12.82 26.63 -5.40
N PRO A 13 -11.79 25.79 -5.47
CA PRO A 13 -11.57 24.71 -4.50
C PRO A 13 -11.45 25.18 -3.04
N PHE A 14 -11.17 26.47 -2.81
CA PHE A 14 -11.17 27.09 -1.48
C PHE A 14 -12.51 27.75 -1.08
N GLU A 15 -13.48 27.85 -1.99
CA GLU A 15 -14.86 28.33 -1.71
C GLU A 15 -15.81 27.19 -1.36
N THR A 16 -15.49 25.97 -1.79
CA THR A 16 -16.06 24.75 -1.21
C THR A 16 -15.42 24.57 0.15
N GLY A 17 -16.13 24.93 1.23
CA GLY A 17 -15.61 24.87 2.59
C GLY A 17 -14.84 23.58 2.87
N ILE A 18 -13.71 23.68 3.55
CA ILE A 18 -12.88 22.52 3.88
C ILE A 18 -13.70 21.63 4.81
N THR A 19 -14.08 20.45 4.32
CA THR A 19 -14.69 19.42 5.17
C THR A 19 -13.54 18.60 5.74
N LEU A 20 -13.31 18.73 7.05
CA LEU A 20 -12.28 17.95 7.72
C LEU A 20 -12.85 16.57 8.06
N PRO A 21 -12.03 15.51 8.05
CA PRO A 21 -12.45 14.23 8.62
C PRO A 21 -12.85 14.42 10.09
N LEU A 22 -13.91 13.73 10.53
CA LEU A 22 -14.41 13.83 11.92
C LEU A 22 -13.33 13.55 12.97
N SER A 23 -12.39 12.66 12.66
CA SER A 23 -11.25 12.36 13.54
C SER A 23 -10.32 13.55 13.71
N LEU A 24 -10.14 14.36 12.68
CA LEU A 24 -9.32 15.58 12.72
C LEU A 24 -10.06 16.72 13.42
N GLU A 25 -11.37 16.86 13.20
CA GLU A 25 -12.20 17.82 13.95
C GLU A 25 -12.17 17.52 15.45
N ALA A 26 -12.38 16.26 15.83
CA ALA A 26 -12.30 15.83 17.23
C ALA A 26 -10.90 16.05 17.84
N ALA A 27 -9.84 15.88 17.05
CA ALA A 27 -8.47 16.15 17.49
C ALA A 27 -8.24 17.65 17.73
N ILE A 28 -8.73 18.51 16.82
CA ILE A 28 -8.68 19.97 16.97
C ILE A 28 -9.47 20.40 18.21
N GLU A 29 -10.71 19.92 18.37
CA GLU A 29 -11.56 20.22 19.52
C GLU A 29 -10.89 19.79 20.83
N THR A 30 -10.30 18.59 20.86
CA THR A 30 -9.55 18.09 22.03
C THR A 30 -8.36 19.01 22.35
N GLN A 31 -7.63 19.47 21.34
CA GLN A 31 -6.47 20.34 21.51
C GLN A 31 -6.86 21.74 21.98
N LEU A 32 -8.04 22.23 21.59
CA LEU A 32 -8.58 23.52 22.01
C LEU A 32 -9.22 23.47 23.41
N SER A 33 -9.77 22.32 23.79
CA SER A 33 -10.54 22.16 25.04
C SER A 33 -9.70 21.74 26.23
N LEU A 34 -8.51 21.18 26.01
CA LEU A 34 -7.65 20.64 27.07
C LEU A 34 -6.33 21.42 27.18
N THR A 35 -5.82 21.50 28.40
CA THR A 35 -4.47 22.01 28.65
C THR A 35 -3.41 21.03 28.15
N PRO A 36 -2.18 21.49 27.84
CA PRO A 36 -1.07 20.61 27.46
C PRO A 36 -0.82 19.45 28.44
N ASP A 37 -0.93 19.71 29.75
CA ASP A 37 -0.72 18.70 30.79
C ASP A 37 -1.79 17.61 30.80
N GLU A 38 -3.05 17.97 30.55
CA GLU A 38 -4.16 17.01 30.42
C GLU A 38 -3.99 16.13 29.19
N ILE A 39 -3.57 16.71 28.07
CA ILE A 39 -3.27 15.96 26.83
C ILE A 39 -2.12 14.97 27.07
N ILE A 40 -1.03 15.42 27.71
CA ILE A 40 0.10 14.56 28.06
C ILE A 40 -0.35 13.44 28.98
N ARG A 41 -1.14 13.74 30.02
CA ARG A 41 -1.68 12.74 30.95
C ARG A 41 -2.53 11.71 30.21
N ARG A 42 -3.45 12.14 29.35
CA ARG A 42 -4.32 11.26 28.56
C ARG A 42 -3.51 10.34 27.64
N ARG A 43 -2.51 10.87 26.94
CA ARG A 43 -1.59 10.07 26.10
C ARG A 43 -0.83 9.04 26.92
N LYS A 44 -0.29 9.43 28.07
CA LYS A 44 0.43 8.52 28.97
C LYS A 44 -0.46 7.37 29.45
N LEU A 45 -1.68 7.66 29.88
CA LEU A 45 -2.65 6.64 30.32
C LEU A 45 -3.03 5.71 29.18
N THR A 46 -3.33 6.25 28.00
CA THR A 46 -3.66 5.47 26.79
C THR A 46 -2.52 4.52 26.41
N MET A 47 -1.28 5.04 26.35
CA MET A 47 -0.10 4.22 26.05
C MET A 47 0.16 3.16 27.12
N LYS A 48 -0.06 3.47 28.40
CA LYS A 48 0.05 2.49 29.49
C LYS A 48 -0.97 1.36 29.32
N ALA A 49 -2.22 1.70 28.98
CA ALA A 49 -3.28 0.72 28.76
C ALA A 49 -2.96 -0.18 27.56
N ILE A 50 -2.55 0.39 26.42
CA ILE A 50 -2.18 -0.37 25.22
C ILE A 50 -0.99 -1.28 25.51
N LYS A 51 0.05 -0.80 26.20
CA LYS A 51 1.19 -1.65 26.60
C LYS A 51 0.77 -2.80 27.51
N LYS A 52 -0.10 -2.54 28.49
CA LYS A 52 -0.63 -3.58 29.38
C LYS A 52 -1.40 -4.63 28.57
N ARG A 53 -2.18 -4.19 27.58
CA ARG A 53 -2.94 -5.10 26.71
C ARG A 53 -2.02 -5.92 25.79
N ALA A 54 -0.99 -5.29 25.23
CA ALA A 54 0.03 -5.97 24.42
C ALA A 54 0.63 -7.16 25.16
N VAL A 55 1.09 -6.96 26.40
CA VAL A 55 1.67 -8.01 27.24
C VAL A 55 0.66 -9.11 27.55
N ALA A 56 -0.60 -8.74 27.83
CA ALA A 56 -1.65 -9.72 28.12
C ALA A 56 -2.00 -10.62 26.91
N LEU A 57 -1.72 -10.16 25.69
CA LEU A 57 -2.01 -10.88 24.46
C LEU A 57 -0.83 -11.71 23.92
N GLU A 58 0.40 -11.50 24.40
CA GLU A 58 1.61 -12.15 23.86
C GLU A 58 1.50 -13.67 23.65
N SER A 59 0.94 -14.40 24.63
CA SER A 59 0.77 -15.85 24.52
C SER A 59 -0.29 -16.27 23.50
N ALA A 60 -1.40 -15.52 23.42
CA ALA A 60 -2.45 -15.76 22.44
C ALA A 60 -1.93 -15.48 21.03
N THR A 61 -1.20 -14.38 20.87
CA THR A 61 -0.56 -13.94 19.62
C THR A 61 0.47 -14.93 19.12
N THR A 62 1.33 -15.43 20.01
CA THR A 62 2.29 -16.50 19.66
C THR A 62 1.57 -17.73 19.11
N THR A 63 0.40 -18.07 19.67
CA THR A 63 -0.39 -19.22 19.24
C THR A 63 -1.11 -18.95 17.91
N SER A 64 -1.73 -17.77 17.76
CA SER A 64 -2.47 -17.39 16.55
C SER A 64 -1.57 -17.15 15.35
N GLN A 65 -0.30 -16.79 15.58
CA GLN A 65 0.71 -16.56 14.54
C GLN A 65 1.56 -17.80 14.21
N ALA A 66 1.46 -18.89 14.99
CA ALA A 66 2.18 -20.14 14.73
C ALA A 66 1.97 -20.73 13.31
N PRO A 67 0.77 -20.65 12.68
CA PRO A 67 0.56 -21.19 11.33
C PRO A 67 0.94 -20.22 10.19
N ILE A 68 1.48 -19.02 10.48
CA ILE A 68 1.84 -18.05 9.45
C ILE A 68 2.95 -18.62 8.56
N HIS A 69 2.82 -18.44 7.25
CA HIS A 69 3.84 -18.83 6.27
C HIS A 69 5.18 -18.18 6.58
N SER A 70 6.29 -18.93 6.45
CA SER A 70 7.62 -18.47 6.88
C SER A 70 8.04 -17.12 6.28
N ASP A 71 7.73 -16.88 5.00
CA ASP A 71 8.03 -15.59 4.35
C ASP A 71 7.19 -14.43 4.88
N VAL A 72 5.94 -14.68 5.25
CA VAL A 72 5.08 -13.67 5.88
C VAL A 72 5.55 -13.40 7.30
N ALA A 73 5.94 -14.45 8.03
CA ALA A 73 6.46 -14.35 9.39
C ALA A 73 7.76 -13.51 9.49
N LYS A 74 8.62 -13.52 8.47
CA LYS A 74 9.80 -12.63 8.40
C LYS A 74 9.43 -11.15 8.48
N ILE A 75 8.24 -10.77 8.01
CA ILE A 75 7.78 -9.39 7.95
C ILE A 75 6.83 -9.08 9.11
N ALA A 76 5.76 -9.88 9.26
CA ALA A 76 4.67 -9.65 10.19
C ALA A 76 4.78 -10.43 11.51
N GLY A 77 5.70 -11.39 11.62
CA GLY A 77 5.79 -12.29 12.78
C GLY A 77 6.19 -11.60 14.09
N ASN A 78 6.80 -10.42 14.02
CA ASN A 78 7.13 -9.61 15.21
C ASN A 78 6.00 -8.61 15.58
N LEU A 79 4.95 -8.52 14.77
CA LEU A 79 3.80 -7.66 15.04
C LEU A 79 2.82 -8.39 15.95
N ASN A 80 2.30 -7.69 16.96
CA ASN A 80 1.20 -8.21 17.76
C ASN A 80 -0.12 -8.02 16.99
N LEU A 81 -0.46 -8.99 16.14
CA LEU A 81 -1.62 -8.93 15.25
C LEU A 81 -2.95 -8.94 16.00
N ASP A 82 -3.04 -9.63 17.14
CA ASP A 82 -4.27 -9.65 17.95
C ASP A 82 -4.51 -8.27 18.60
N LEU A 83 -3.44 -7.60 19.07
CA LEU A 83 -3.55 -6.22 19.55
C LEU A 83 -3.97 -5.27 18.43
N LEU A 84 -3.44 -5.47 17.22
CA LEU A 84 -3.83 -4.66 16.07
C LEU A 84 -5.33 -4.83 15.76
N GLU A 85 -5.83 -6.06 15.82
CA GLU A 85 -7.26 -6.38 15.66
C GLU A 85 -8.12 -5.66 16.71
N GLU A 86 -7.74 -5.73 17.98
CA GLU A 86 -8.45 -5.00 19.04
C GLU A 86 -8.43 -3.48 18.84
N LEU A 87 -7.31 -2.91 18.38
CA LEU A 87 -7.20 -1.48 18.12
C LEU A 87 -8.06 -1.04 16.93
N ILE A 88 -8.14 -1.86 15.88
CA ILE A 88 -9.02 -1.65 14.74
C ILE A 88 -10.47 -1.61 15.21
N ASP A 89 -10.87 -2.55 16.08
CA ASP A 89 -12.22 -2.60 16.65
C ASP A 89 -12.53 -1.43 17.58
N LEU A 90 -11.58 -1.05 18.45
CA LEU A 90 -11.76 0.06 19.38
C LEU A 90 -11.86 1.42 18.70
N THR A 91 -11.16 1.60 17.57
CA THR A 91 -11.09 2.88 16.86
C THR A 91 -12.10 3.00 15.73
N ASP A 92 -12.87 1.94 15.50
CA ASP A 92 -13.73 1.80 14.34
C ASP A 92 -12.97 2.05 13.01
N TYR A 93 -11.75 1.52 12.90
CA TYR A 93 -10.91 1.73 11.72
C TYR A 93 -11.55 1.12 10.46
N PRO A 94 -11.60 1.81 9.31
CA PRO A 94 -12.42 1.34 8.19
C PRO A 94 -11.92 0.05 7.51
N ASP A 95 -10.62 -0.23 7.56
CA ASP A 95 -10.04 -1.46 6.99
C ASP A 95 -9.97 -2.58 8.03
N ARG A 96 -10.99 -3.45 8.02
CA ARG A 96 -11.06 -4.63 8.89
C ARG A 96 -10.28 -5.83 8.35
N ALA A 97 -9.92 -5.83 7.07
CA ALA A 97 -9.22 -6.94 6.43
C ALA A 97 -7.71 -6.92 6.72
N LEU A 98 -7.17 -5.75 7.09
CA LEU A 98 -5.74 -5.53 7.31
C LEU A 98 -5.03 -6.59 8.16
N VAL A 99 -5.65 -7.06 9.25
CA VAL A 99 -5.04 -8.08 10.13
C VAL A 99 -4.88 -9.40 9.39
N GLU A 100 -5.90 -9.80 8.64
CA GLU A 100 -5.90 -11.05 7.88
C GLU A 100 -4.96 -10.96 6.68
N ASP A 101 -4.90 -9.81 6.02
CA ASP A 101 -3.95 -9.55 4.94
C ASP A 101 -2.50 -9.59 5.44
N LEU A 102 -2.22 -9.09 6.65
CA LEU A 102 -0.89 -9.21 7.27
C LEU A 102 -0.59 -10.63 7.73
N ARG A 103 -1.61 -11.40 8.11
CA ARG A 103 -1.48 -12.80 8.57
C ARG A 103 -1.22 -13.75 7.40
N ASN A 104 -1.91 -13.56 6.28
CA ASN A 104 -1.84 -14.41 5.09
C ASN A 104 -0.85 -13.91 4.03
N GLY A 105 -0.46 -12.64 4.10
CA GLY A 105 0.24 -11.95 3.03
C GLY A 105 -0.73 -11.19 2.12
N MET A 106 -0.23 -10.10 1.55
CA MET A 106 -1.01 -9.21 0.69
C MET A 106 -1.03 -9.75 -0.75
N PRO A 107 -2.16 -9.72 -1.46
CA PRO A 107 -2.20 -10.10 -2.87
C PRO A 107 -1.38 -9.11 -3.71
N VAL A 108 -0.36 -9.62 -4.40
CA VAL A 108 0.52 -8.81 -5.28
C VAL A 108 -0.07 -8.66 -6.69
N VAL A 109 -1.00 -9.55 -7.07
CA VAL A 109 -1.65 -9.59 -8.39
C VAL A 109 -3.16 -9.55 -8.20
N GLY A 110 -3.83 -8.81 -9.09
CA GLY A 110 -5.29 -8.67 -9.09
C GLY A 110 -5.71 -7.23 -8.79
N HIS A 111 -7.01 -7.04 -8.60
CA HIS A 111 -7.52 -5.74 -8.18
C HIS A 111 -7.12 -5.50 -6.72
N MET A 112 -6.58 -4.31 -6.45
CA MET A 112 -6.33 -3.88 -5.09
C MET A 112 -7.66 -3.76 -4.36
N THR A 113 -7.82 -4.48 -3.26
CA THR A 113 -9.01 -4.38 -2.41
C THR A 113 -9.13 -2.95 -1.92
N VAL A 114 -10.31 -2.36 -2.07
CA VAL A 114 -10.56 -0.99 -1.62
C VAL A 114 -11.05 -1.03 -0.20
N ALA A 115 -10.32 -0.40 0.71
CA ALA A 115 -10.81 -0.04 2.03
C ALA A 115 -11.42 1.37 1.97
N PRO A 116 -12.77 1.51 1.92
CA PRO A 116 -13.41 2.82 1.82
C PRO A 116 -12.99 3.72 2.99
N GLY A 117 -12.70 4.99 2.71
CA GLY A 117 -12.30 5.95 3.74
C GLY A 117 -10.84 5.86 4.19
N VAL A 118 -10.08 4.84 3.78
CA VAL A 118 -8.62 4.76 4.03
C VAL A 118 -7.84 5.28 2.83
N PHE A 119 -8.08 4.71 1.66
CA PHE A 119 -7.43 5.10 0.41
C PHE A 119 -8.48 5.51 -0.63
N ALA A 120 -8.10 6.43 -1.51
CA ALA A 120 -8.91 6.72 -2.69
C ALA A 120 -9.02 5.43 -3.54
N PRO A 121 -10.20 5.17 -4.16
CA PRO A 121 -10.35 3.99 -4.98
C PRO A 121 -9.29 3.99 -6.10
N PRO A 122 -8.61 2.85 -6.34
CA PRO A 122 -7.62 2.74 -7.39
C PRO A 122 -8.29 3.09 -8.73
N ARG A 123 -7.62 3.89 -9.54
CA ARG A 123 -8.04 4.11 -10.92
C ARG A 123 -7.39 3.03 -11.77
N PRO A 124 -8.15 2.05 -12.26
CA PRO A 124 -7.55 1.03 -13.08
C PRO A 124 -7.06 1.66 -14.39
N PRO A 125 -6.04 1.07 -15.02
CA PRO A 125 -5.53 1.56 -16.28
C PRO A 125 -6.56 1.31 -17.36
N THR A 126 -6.81 2.30 -18.19
CA THR A 126 -7.75 2.26 -19.30
C THR A 126 -7.06 2.41 -20.67
N ASP A 127 -7.70 1.93 -21.71
CA ASP A 127 -7.34 2.24 -23.09
C ASP A 127 -7.85 3.61 -23.54
N SER A 128 -7.61 3.95 -24.81
CA SER A 128 -8.08 5.19 -25.42
C SER A 128 -9.61 5.32 -25.44
N ASP A 129 -10.32 4.20 -25.34
CA ASP A 129 -11.78 4.12 -25.35
C ASP A 129 -12.36 4.09 -23.91
N GLY A 130 -11.49 4.25 -22.90
CA GLY A 130 -11.88 4.26 -21.49
C GLY A 130 -12.15 2.88 -20.89
N LYS A 131 -11.84 1.79 -21.61
CA LYS A 131 -12.02 0.41 -21.10
C LYS A 131 -10.82 -0.02 -20.29
N GLU A 132 -11.08 -0.73 -19.21
CA GLU A 132 -10.02 -1.26 -18.36
C GLU A 132 -9.10 -2.21 -19.13
N LYS A 133 -7.79 -1.97 -18.98
CA LYS A 133 -6.70 -2.74 -19.56
C LYS A 133 -6.29 -3.84 -18.58
N VAL A 134 -6.99 -4.98 -18.65
CA VAL A 134 -6.64 -6.20 -17.92
C VAL A 134 -6.01 -7.22 -18.89
N ILE A 135 -4.98 -7.94 -18.45
CA ILE A 135 -4.49 -9.15 -19.11
C ILE A 135 -4.73 -10.36 -18.22
N SER A 136 -5.06 -11.49 -18.82
CA SER A 136 -5.10 -12.75 -18.10
C SER A 136 -3.69 -13.21 -17.72
N LEU A 137 -3.60 -14.07 -16.71
CA LEU A 137 -2.34 -14.69 -16.30
C LEU A 137 -1.69 -15.49 -17.44
N ASP A 138 -2.51 -16.19 -18.24
CA ASP A 138 -2.02 -16.94 -19.41
C ASP A 138 -1.39 -16.03 -20.47
N GLU A 139 -2.03 -14.87 -20.72
CA GLU A 139 -1.52 -13.88 -21.66
C GLU A 139 -0.22 -13.25 -21.14
N LEU A 140 -0.14 -12.99 -19.83
CA LEU A 140 1.08 -12.54 -19.17
C LEU A 140 2.21 -13.57 -19.37
N HIS A 141 1.97 -14.84 -19.04
CA HIS A 141 2.94 -15.91 -19.19
C HIS A 141 3.37 -16.09 -20.65
N ARG A 142 2.43 -16.04 -21.60
CA ARG A 142 2.72 -16.12 -23.03
C ARG A 142 3.67 -15.01 -23.47
N ARG A 143 3.41 -13.76 -23.04
CA ARG A 143 4.29 -12.61 -23.35
C ARG A 143 5.67 -12.75 -22.72
N ALA A 144 5.73 -13.18 -21.45
CA ALA A 144 6.99 -13.39 -20.75
C ALA A 144 7.85 -14.44 -21.47
N ARG A 145 7.25 -15.56 -21.91
CA ARG A 145 7.94 -16.58 -22.72
C ARG A 145 8.46 -16.00 -24.03
N SER A 146 7.62 -15.25 -24.77
CA SER A 146 8.02 -14.65 -26.04
C SER A 146 9.12 -13.59 -25.90
N ALA A 147 9.14 -12.83 -24.81
CA ALA A 147 10.13 -11.76 -24.60
C ALA A 147 11.47 -12.26 -24.03
N ARG A 148 11.47 -13.41 -23.34
CA ARG A 148 12.62 -13.93 -22.56
C ARG A 148 13.95 -13.91 -23.33
N ALA A 149 13.99 -14.56 -24.49
CA ALA A 149 15.22 -14.67 -25.27
C ALA A 149 15.75 -13.30 -25.70
N SER A 150 14.86 -12.38 -26.11
CA SER A 150 15.24 -11.02 -26.49
C SER A 150 15.78 -10.22 -25.32
N ILE A 151 15.21 -10.36 -24.11
CA ILE A 151 15.70 -9.69 -22.90
C ILE A 151 17.10 -10.19 -22.54
N ILE A 152 17.30 -11.52 -22.51
CA ILE A 152 18.60 -12.13 -22.19
C ILE A 152 19.66 -11.66 -23.20
N ASN A 153 19.35 -11.73 -24.50
CA ASN A 153 20.28 -11.29 -25.55
C ASN A 153 20.63 -9.80 -25.40
N SER A 154 19.64 -8.94 -25.15
CA SER A 154 19.87 -7.50 -24.93
C SER A 154 20.76 -7.24 -23.70
N ILE A 155 20.60 -8.01 -22.62
CA ILE A 155 21.48 -7.89 -21.44
C ILE A 155 22.92 -8.31 -21.78
N CYS A 156 23.08 -9.40 -22.54
CA CYS A 156 24.40 -9.85 -22.98
C CYS A 156 25.08 -8.84 -23.93
N GLU A 157 24.32 -8.22 -24.83
CA GLU A 157 24.83 -7.23 -25.78
C GLU A 157 25.23 -5.91 -25.11
N GLU A 158 24.45 -5.42 -24.15
CA GLU A 158 24.75 -4.17 -23.45
C GLU A 158 25.93 -4.26 -22.46
N GLY A 159 26.36 -5.47 -22.15
CA GLY A 159 27.47 -5.72 -21.24
C GLY A 159 27.11 -5.54 -19.76
N PHE A 160 28.10 -5.89 -18.92
CA PHE A 160 27.95 -5.92 -17.47
C PHE A 160 27.87 -4.52 -16.86
N LYS A 161 26.86 -4.28 -16.02
CA LYS A 161 26.66 -3.02 -15.28
C LYS A 161 26.95 -3.23 -13.80
N ALA A 162 28.16 -2.87 -13.37
CA ALA A 162 28.65 -3.08 -12.01
C ALA A 162 27.72 -2.47 -10.94
N GLU A 163 27.25 -1.24 -11.14
CA GLU A 163 26.34 -0.55 -10.22
C GLU A 163 25.03 -1.36 -9.97
N VAL A 164 24.44 -1.89 -11.03
CA VAL A 164 23.19 -2.68 -10.94
C VAL A 164 23.46 -4.01 -10.23
N TRP A 165 24.60 -4.64 -10.54
CA TRP A 165 24.99 -5.91 -9.92
C TRP A 165 25.27 -5.74 -8.42
N GLU A 166 26.12 -4.79 -8.04
CA GLU A 166 26.49 -4.52 -6.66
C GLU A 166 25.28 -4.09 -5.82
N GLY A 167 24.45 -3.17 -6.33
CA GLY A 167 23.23 -2.77 -5.63
C GLY A 167 22.23 -3.93 -5.48
N THR A 168 22.17 -4.86 -6.43
CA THR A 168 21.33 -6.06 -6.30
C THR A 168 21.88 -7.02 -5.24
N LEU A 169 23.19 -7.22 -5.17
CA LEU A 169 23.81 -8.04 -4.12
C LEU A 169 23.62 -7.45 -2.72
N GLN A 170 23.63 -6.12 -2.57
CA GLN A 170 23.31 -5.47 -1.29
C GLN A 170 21.86 -5.71 -0.84
N GLU A 171 20.91 -5.86 -1.77
CA GLU A 171 19.52 -6.22 -1.45
C GLU A 171 19.39 -7.69 -1.07
N VAL A 172 20.16 -8.58 -1.70
CA VAL A 172 20.29 -9.98 -1.27
C VAL A 172 20.84 -10.07 0.15
N GLU A 173 21.90 -9.33 0.47
CA GLU A 173 22.50 -9.29 1.82
C GLU A 173 21.50 -8.82 2.88
N LYS A 174 20.62 -7.88 2.52
CA LYS A 174 19.53 -7.40 3.39
C LYS A 174 18.35 -8.38 3.50
N GLY A 175 18.38 -9.49 2.76
CA GLY A 175 17.30 -10.47 2.71
C GLY A 175 16.06 -10.01 1.94
N HIS A 176 16.19 -8.97 1.09
CA HIS A 176 15.09 -8.48 0.25
C HIS A 176 14.91 -9.32 -1.02
N LEU A 177 15.97 -9.99 -1.47
CA LEU A 177 16.01 -10.81 -2.68
C LEU A 177 16.72 -12.14 -2.39
N GLU A 178 16.40 -13.16 -3.18
CA GLU A 178 17.11 -14.43 -3.19
C GLU A 178 18.02 -14.53 -4.41
N GLY A 179 19.25 -15.02 -4.21
CA GLY A 179 20.19 -15.31 -5.28
C GLY A 179 21.65 -15.03 -4.88
N PRO A 180 22.57 -14.99 -5.86
CA PRO A 180 22.35 -15.24 -7.29
C PRO A 180 21.84 -16.65 -7.58
N LEU A 181 20.85 -16.76 -8.48
CA LEU A 181 20.28 -18.03 -8.91
C LEU A 181 20.77 -18.39 -10.32
N GLN A 182 21.00 -19.68 -10.56
CA GLN A 182 21.26 -20.17 -11.91
C GLN A 182 19.95 -20.20 -12.71
N LEU A 183 20.00 -19.77 -13.98
CA LEU A 183 18.81 -19.72 -14.84
C LEU A 183 18.11 -21.08 -14.94
N THR A 184 18.88 -22.17 -15.05
CA THR A 184 18.35 -23.53 -15.09
C THR A 184 17.60 -23.93 -13.83
N ALA A 185 18.01 -23.45 -12.66
CA ALA A 185 17.31 -23.67 -11.41
C ALA A 185 15.96 -22.93 -11.40
N ILE A 186 15.92 -21.70 -11.91
CA ILE A 186 14.67 -20.92 -12.06
C ILE A 186 13.71 -21.62 -13.01
N GLU A 187 14.19 -22.09 -14.17
CA GLU A 187 13.36 -22.78 -15.17
C GLU A 187 12.85 -24.14 -14.70
N SER A 188 13.55 -24.77 -13.75
CA SER A 188 13.12 -26.04 -13.15
C SER A 188 12.14 -25.83 -12.01
N SER A 189 12.29 -24.75 -11.24
CA SER A 189 11.45 -24.44 -10.07
C SER A 189 10.15 -23.71 -10.43
N PHE A 190 10.11 -23.03 -11.57
CA PHE A 190 8.96 -22.22 -12.00
C PHE A 190 8.53 -22.57 -13.42
N GLU A 191 7.24 -22.81 -13.62
CA GLU A 191 6.69 -23.20 -14.93
C GLU A 191 6.78 -22.06 -15.96
N ASN A 192 6.66 -20.80 -15.52
CA ASN A 192 6.64 -19.63 -16.41
C ASN A 192 7.32 -18.39 -15.81
N PRO A 193 8.64 -18.43 -15.52
CA PRO A 193 9.31 -17.33 -14.84
C PRO A 193 9.30 -16.08 -15.72
N VAL A 194 8.88 -14.97 -15.10
CA VAL A 194 8.94 -13.64 -15.69
C VAL A 194 10.33 -13.07 -15.40
N ILE A 195 11.11 -12.84 -16.46
CA ILE A 195 12.43 -12.21 -16.33
C ILE A 195 12.28 -10.72 -16.51
N VAL A 196 12.71 -9.96 -15.51
CA VAL A 196 12.64 -8.51 -15.49
C VAL A 196 14.03 -7.94 -15.35
N ARG A 197 14.31 -6.93 -16.17
CA ARG A 197 15.57 -6.23 -16.16
C ARG A 197 15.55 -5.14 -15.10
N ARG A 198 16.65 -4.98 -14.35
CA ARG A 198 16.80 -3.84 -13.43
C ARG A 198 17.51 -2.67 -14.09
N PHE A 199 17.17 -1.45 -13.66
CA PHE A 199 17.84 -0.21 -14.08
C PHE A 199 18.03 0.73 -12.90
N PRO A 200 19.11 1.53 -12.89
CA PRO A 200 19.36 2.51 -11.83
C PRO A 200 18.53 3.77 -12.04
N VAL A 201 17.93 4.26 -10.97
CA VAL A 201 17.29 5.57 -10.85
C VAL A 201 18.10 6.40 -9.86
N HIS A 202 18.85 7.35 -10.40
CA HIS A 202 19.70 8.25 -9.62
C HIS A 202 18.83 9.33 -8.96
N GLN A 203 18.78 9.32 -7.63
CA GLN A 203 18.24 10.40 -6.80
C GLN A 203 19.40 11.23 -6.23
N SER A 204 19.12 12.41 -5.66
CA SER A 204 20.16 13.31 -5.16
C SER A 204 21.07 12.70 -4.10
N ASP A 205 20.55 11.78 -3.29
CA ASP A 205 21.23 11.14 -2.16
C ASP A 205 21.60 9.68 -2.39
N LYS A 206 20.99 9.01 -3.37
CA LYS A 206 21.12 7.56 -3.59
C LYS A 206 20.68 7.11 -4.97
N THR A 207 21.26 6.01 -5.44
CA THR A 207 20.69 5.24 -6.56
C THR A 207 19.66 4.24 -6.02
N ARG A 208 18.49 4.17 -6.64
CA ARG A 208 17.50 3.11 -6.45
C ARG A 208 17.52 2.18 -7.66
N LEU A 209 17.60 0.88 -7.44
CA LEU A 209 17.43 -0.09 -8.52
C LEU A 209 15.94 -0.39 -8.68
N CYS A 210 15.44 -0.22 -9.89
CA CYS A 210 14.04 -0.45 -10.21
C CYS A 210 13.91 -1.57 -11.24
N ASP A 211 12.84 -2.36 -11.12
CA ASP A 211 12.51 -3.41 -12.06
C ASP A 211 11.76 -2.82 -13.27
N ASP A 212 12.30 -3.00 -14.47
CA ASP A 212 11.74 -2.48 -15.72
C ASP A 212 10.66 -3.38 -16.30
N TYR A 213 9.56 -3.53 -15.55
CA TYR A 213 8.37 -4.25 -16.00
C TYR A 213 7.78 -3.66 -17.29
N LYS A 214 8.07 -2.40 -17.62
CA LYS A 214 7.65 -1.76 -18.86
C LYS A 214 8.41 -2.30 -20.06
N ARG A 215 9.75 -2.29 -20.04
CA ARG A 215 10.56 -2.74 -21.17
C ARG A 215 10.69 -4.25 -21.26
N SER A 216 10.69 -4.96 -20.14
CA SER A 216 10.84 -6.42 -20.14
C SER A 216 9.61 -7.12 -20.69
N THR A 217 8.42 -6.82 -20.18
CA THR A 217 7.21 -7.60 -20.49
C THR A 217 6.03 -6.74 -20.93
N ASN A 218 6.22 -5.42 -21.02
CA ASN A 218 5.12 -4.46 -21.23
C ASN A 218 4.03 -4.54 -20.17
N LEU A 219 4.32 -5.08 -18.98
CA LEU A 219 3.38 -5.20 -17.87
C LEU A 219 2.86 -3.82 -17.43
N ASN A 220 3.75 -2.82 -17.37
CA ASN A 220 3.35 -1.46 -16.99
C ASN A 220 2.48 -0.74 -18.04
N LYS A 221 2.32 -1.25 -19.28
CA LYS A 221 1.32 -0.66 -20.22
C LYS A 221 -0.13 -0.90 -19.78
N PHE A 222 -0.32 -1.86 -18.87
CA PHE A 222 -1.54 -2.16 -18.14
C PHE A 222 -1.51 -1.52 -16.74
N GLY A 223 -0.77 -0.43 -16.56
CA GLY A 223 -0.61 0.35 -15.32
C GLY A 223 -0.40 1.83 -15.60
N ASP A 224 0.08 2.16 -16.81
CA ASP A 224 0.27 3.51 -17.36
C ASP A 224 -1.08 4.17 -17.71
N VAL A 225 -1.92 4.43 -16.72
CA VAL A 225 -2.81 5.60 -16.75
C VAL A 225 -2.33 6.57 -15.71
N LEU A 226 -1.56 7.56 -16.18
CA LEU A 226 -1.30 8.85 -15.54
C LEU A 226 -1.43 8.81 -14.01
N TRP A 227 -0.41 8.28 -13.33
CA TRP A 227 0.00 8.90 -12.07
C TRP A 227 0.58 10.27 -12.43
N ALA A 228 -0.25 11.17 -12.90
CA ALA A 228 -0.04 12.55 -12.53
C ALA A 228 -0.42 12.56 -11.05
N ALA A 229 0.57 12.66 -10.16
CA ALA A 229 0.33 13.29 -8.87
C ALA A 229 -0.22 14.69 -9.14
N ARG A 230 -1.51 14.77 -9.44
CA ARG A 230 -2.25 16.01 -9.29
C ARG A 230 -2.34 16.18 -7.79
N ASN A 231 -1.68 17.23 -7.29
CA ASN A 231 -2.00 17.80 -6.00
C ASN A 231 -3.53 17.82 -5.86
N PRO A 232 -4.10 17.45 -4.69
CA PRO A 232 -5.53 17.33 -4.46
C PRO A 232 -6.19 18.70 -4.36
N THR A 233 -6.08 19.52 -5.41
CA THR A 233 -6.76 20.81 -5.55
C THR A 233 -8.04 20.68 -6.39
N HIS A 234 -8.50 19.45 -6.65
CA HIS A 234 -9.80 19.21 -7.28
C HIS A 234 -10.72 18.47 -6.31
N PRO A 235 -11.85 19.08 -5.91
CA PRO A 235 -12.86 18.38 -5.14
C PRO A 235 -13.46 17.23 -5.97
N PRO A 236 -13.87 16.13 -5.32
CA PRO A 236 -14.57 15.04 -6.00
C PRO A 236 -15.91 15.51 -6.56
N ASP A 237 -16.33 14.85 -7.63
CA ASP A 237 -17.60 15.04 -8.32
C ASP A 237 -18.78 14.84 -7.34
N PRO A 238 -19.68 15.83 -7.17
CA PRO A 238 -20.76 15.78 -6.19
C PRO A 238 -21.79 14.66 -6.45
N ASP A 239 -21.84 14.10 -7.67
CA ASP A 239 -22.84 13.09 -8.04
C ASP A 239 -22.47 11.65 -7.60
N ARG A 240 -21.35 11.45 -6.90
CA ARG A 240 -20.88 10.12 -6.45
C ARG A 240 -20.94 9.85 -4.94
N CYS A 241 -21.33 10.83 -4.12
CA CYS A 241 -21.25 10.75 -2.65
C CYS A 241 -22.60 10.59 -1.93
N MET A 242 -23.63 10.11 -2.60
CA MET A 242 -24.93 9.84 -1.99
C MET A 242 -25.17 8.34 -1.92
N GLU A 243 -24.45 7.64 -1.03
CA GLU A 243 -24.94 6.40 -0.40
C GLU A 243 -23.98 5.91 0.70
N THR A 244 -24.55 5.67 1.88
CA THR A 244 -23.99 5.03 3.10
C THR A 244 -23.06 5.90 3.97
N SER A 245 -23.18 5.99 5.28
CA SER A 245 -24.17 5.53 6.27
C SER A 245 -23.88 6.26 7.57
N GLU A 246 -24.92 6.75 8.24
CA GLU A 246 -24.85 7.28 9.60
C GLU A 246 -24.44 6.17 10.58
N GLN A 247 -23.20 6.17 11.06
CA GLN A 247 -22.83 5.44 12.27
C GLN A 247 -21.95 6.33 13.17
N GLY A 248 -22.46 6.57 14.37
CA GLY A 248 -21.97 7.56 15.30
C GLY A 248 -20.60 7.22 15.88
N CYS A 249 -19.75 8.25 15.93
CA CYS A 249 -18.50 8.28 16.67
C CYS A 249 -18.74 7.95 18.16
N ARG A 250 -18.45 6.71 18.57
CA ARG A 250 -18.35 6.37 20.00
C ARG A 250 -17.05 6.95 20.54
N ARG A 251 -17.14 7.83 21.54
CA ARG A 251 -15.97 8.27 22.33
C ARG A 251 -15.24 7.01 22.83
N LEU A 252 -13.93 6.96 22.63
CA LEU A 252 -13.03 6.05 23.34
C LEU A 252 -13.16 6.30 24.85
N GLN A 253 -14.13 5.63 25.49
CA GLN A 253 -14.23 5.49 26.92
C GLN A 253 -13.57 4.15 27.26
N PHE A 254 -12.35 4.24 27.79
CA PHE A 254 -11.80 3.10 28.52
C PHE A 254 -12.69 2.89 29.75
N PRO A 255 -13.25 1.70 29.98
CA PRO A 255 -14.03 1.44 31.19
C PRO A 255 -13.17 1.72 32.42
N ASP A 256 -13.78 2.36 33.41
CA ASP A 256 -13.17 2.89 34.62
C ASP A 256 -12.06 1.99 35.19
N LEU A 257 -10.81 2.45 35.03
CA LEU A 257 -9.68 1.93 35.79
C LEU A 257 -9.73 2.56 37.19
N GLN A 258 -10.63 2.07 38.04
CA GLN A 258 -10.44 2.16 39.48
C GLN A 258 -9.39 1.12 39.86
N GLY A 259 -8.23 1.59 40.33
CA GLY A 259 -7.10 0.78 40.79
C GLY A 259 -5.76 1.47 40.56
#